data_AF-A0A3N5SIX4-F1
#
_entry.id   AF-A0A3N5SIX4-F1
#
_cell.length_a   1.000
_cell.length_b   1.000
_cell.length_c   1.000
_cell.angle_alpha   90.00
_cell.angle_beta   90.00
_cell.angle_gamma   90.00
#
_symmetry.space_group_name_H-M   'P 1'
#
loop_
_entity.id
_entity.type
_entity.pdbx_description
1 polymer ?
#
loop_
_entity_poly.entity_id
_entity_poly.type
_entity_poly.pdbx_seq_one_letter_code
_entity_poly.pdbx_strand_id
1 'polypeptide(L)'
;INEHDCFTTDGVMIRRKDDVAGQSMSSRLYSRVLAENVIDTQTGELIAEAGDIINYEVARKVAASGVAEVKVRSPLTCELQHGICSKCYGIDLGRGTMVDLGSAVGIVAAQSIGEPGTQLTLRTFHTGGVAAGGADITTGLPRVEELFEARKQPKGEAIIAEISGTLHIDQSEKYADLREVAIENSQLVSDEYTIPEEWKIEVKDEAEAKAGEVLATLGDAKIVAQHAGRVRWRRRNGRSWCPTTRRNP
;
A
#
# COMPACT_ATOMS: atom_id res chain seq x y z
N ILE A 1 2.28 27.11 -1.58
CA ILE A 1 2.28 26.74 -0.15
C ILE A 1 1.26 27.63 0.50
N ASN A 2 0.24 27.04 1.11
CA ASN A 2 -0.95 27.80 1.52
C ASN A 2 -1.05 27.94 3.04
N GLU A 3 -0.42 27.04 3.80
CA GLU A 3 -0.44 27.04 5.25
C GLU A 3 0.87 26.49 5.81
N HIS A 4 1.15 26.74 7.10
CA HIS A 4 2.36 26.23 7.74
C HIS A 4 2.27 24.72 8.03
N ASP A 5 1.14 24.25 8.53
CA ASP A 5 0.95 22.87 8.97
C ASP A 5 -0.49 22.41 8.68
N CYS A 6 -0.63 21.19 8.16
CA CYS A 6 -1.94 20.53 8.00
C CYS A 6 -2.25 19.53 9.13
N PHE A 7 -1.39 19.46 10.15
CA PHE A 7 -1.51 18.59 11.32
C PHE A 7 -1.60 17.08 11.06
N THR A 8 -1.42 16.63 9.81
CA THR A 8 -1.35 15.19 9.52
C THR A 8 -0.15 14.54 10.20
N THR A 9 -0.39 13.37 10.76
CA THR A 9 0.64 12.45 11.30
C THR A 9 1.03 11.39 10.28
N ASP A 10 0.39 11.39 9.11
CA ASP A 10 0.69 10.46 8.04
C ASP A 10 1.90 10.91 7.22
N GLY A 11 2.57 9.93 6.63
CA GLY A 11 3.84 10.16 5.95
C GLY A 11 4.30 8.97 5.13
N VAL A 12 5.41 9.17 4.43
CA VAL A 12 6.04 8.14 3.61
C VAL A 12 7.20 7.53 4.38
N MET A 13 7.29 6.20 4.35
CA MET A 13 8.41 5.47 4.94
C MET A 13 9.61 5.48 3.98
N ILE A 14 10.72 6.05 4.41
CA ILE A 14 12.00 5.95 3.70
C ILE A 14 12.83 4.85 4.34
N ARG A 15 13.03 3.76 3.61
CA ARG A 15 13.80 2.61 4.10
C ARG A 15 15.21 2.63 3.55
N ARG A 16 16.14 2.17 4.38
CA ARG A 16 17.57 2.01 4.04
C ARG A 16 17.80 0.98 2.95
N LYS A 17 16.96 -0.06 2.89
CA LYS A 17 17.07 -1.15 1.91
C LYS A 17 16.65 -0.77 0.50
N ASP A 18 15.91 0.32 0.33
CA ASP A 18 15.39 0.69 -0.99
C ASP A 18 16.51 1.32 -1.83
N ASP A 19 16.81 0.72 -2.98
CA ASP A 19 17.71 1.30 -3.97
C ASP A 19 16.93 2.27 -4.88
N VAL A 20 17.19 3.56 -4.69
CA VAL A 20 16.61 4.63 -5.51
C VAL A 20 17.74 5.27 -6.31
N ALA A 21 18.05 4.68 -7.46
CA ALA A 21 19.09 5.15 -8.38
C ALA A 21 20.46 5.38 -7.70
N GLY A 22 20.85 4.50 -6.78
CA GLY A 22 22.12 4.60 -6.05
C GLY A 22 22.20 5.74 -5.03
N GLN A 23 21.10 6.45 -4.75
CA GLN A 23 21.09 7.50 -3.72
C GLN A 23 21.13 6.91 -2.31
N SER A 24 21.98 7.50 -1.46
CA SER A 24 22.03 7.13 -0.05
C SER A 24 20.73 7.55 0.68
N MET A 25 20.44 6.86 1.80
CA MET A 25 19.33 7.22 2.68
C MET A 25 19.43 8.67 3.17
N SER A 26 20.64 9.17 3.47
CA SER A 26 20.85 10.55 3.91
C SER A 26 20.46 11.58 2.85
N SER A 27 20.79 11.33 1.58
CA SER A 27 20.42 12.22 0.47
C SER A 27 18.90 12.27 0.26
N ARG A 28 18.21 11.14 0.46
CA ARG A 28 16.75 11.03 0.33
C ARG A 28 15.98 11.68 1.47
N LEU A 29 16.57 11.68 2.67
CA LEU A 29 15.99 12.27 3.88
C LEU A 29 16.20 13.78 3.96
N TYR A 30 17.31 14.28 3.42
CA TYR A 30 17.61 15.70 3.40
C TYR A 30 16.41 16.51 2.85
N SER A 31 16.21 17.72 3.37
CA SER A 31 15.13 18.66 3.05
C SER A 31 13.75 18.33 3.60
N ARG A 32 13.52 17.13 4.14
CA ARG A 32 12.19 16.69 4.62
C ARG A 32 11.96 17.01 6.09
N VAL A 33 10.70 16.90 6.52
CA VAL A 33 10.28 17.02 7.92
C VAL A 33 9.91 15.65 8.47
N LEU A 34 10.32 15.36 9.71
CA LEU A 34 9.99 14.10 10.38
C LEU A 34 8.51 14.04 10.75
N ALA A 35 7.89 12.88 10.50
CA ALA A 35 6.52 12.60 10.95
C ALA A 35 6.51 11.95 12.33
N GLU A 36 7.57 11.22 12.69
CA GLU A 36 7.72 10.51 13.95
C GLU A 36 9.13 10.73 14.53
N ASN A 37 9.26 10.55 15.83
CA ASN A 37 10.54 10.65 16.54
C ASN A 37 11.52 9.59 16.02
N VAL A 38 12.76 9.99 15.76
CA VAL A 38 13.82 9.06 15.36
C VAL A 38 14.71 8.77 16.54
N ILE A 39 14.74 7.51 16.94
CA ILE A 39 15.53 7.01 18.07
C ILE A 39 16.68 6.17 17.51
N ASP A 40 17.86 6.34 18.08
CA ASP A 40 19.00 5.50 17.78
C ASP A 40 18.77 4.08 18.34
N THR A 41 18.84 3.08 17.46
CA THR A 41 18.66 1.67 17.83
C THR A 41 19.76 1.12 18.73
N GLN A 42 20.96 1.74 18.72
CA GLN A 42 22.11 1.27 19.48
C GLN A 42 22.23 1.93 20.86
N THR A 43 22.03 3.25 20.91
CA THR A 43 22.19 4.03 22.16
C THR A 43 20.86 4.25 22.89
N GLY A 44 19.73 4.13 22.20
CA GLY A 44 18.41 4.51 22.73
C GLY A 44 18.22 6.02 22.87
N GLU A 45 19.15 6.83 22.37
CA GLU A 45 19.04 8.29 22.40
C GLU A 45 18.12 8.81 21.30
N LEU A 46 17.39 9.88 21.61
CA LEU A 46 16.56 10.59 20.65
C LEU A 46 17.44 11.42 19.72
N ILE A 47 17.43 11.12 18.42
CA ILE A 47 18.23 11.84 17.42
C ILE A 47 17.54 13.14 17.02
N ALA A 48 16.23 13.08 16.78
CA ALA A 48 15.39 14.20 16.36
C ALA A 48 13.91 13.93 16.68
N GLU A 49 13.17 15.00 16.92
CA GLU A 49 11.75 14.96 17.28
C GLU A 49 10.84 15.02 16.04
N ALA A 50 9.61 14.55 16.20
CA ALA A 50 8.57 14.69 15.18
C ALA A 50 8.31 16.17 14.91
N GLY A 51 8.31 16.55 13.62
CA GLY A 51 8.19 17.93 13.18
C GLY A 51 9.52 18.65 12.96
N ASP A 52 10.66 18.04 13.32
CA ASP A 52 11.97 18.60 13.01
C ASP A 52 12.32 18.47 11.54
N ILE A 53 13.07 19.46 11.05
CA ILE A 53 13.61 19.49 9.70
C ILE A 53 14.89 18.66 9.65
N ILE A 54 15.00 17.79 8.65
CA ILE A 54 16.18 16.99 8.41
C ILE A 54 17.21 17.81 7.63
N ASN A 55 18.13 18.42 8.38
CA ASN A 55 19.33 19.04 7.83
C ASN A 55 20.44 17.99 7.56
N TYR A 56 21.59 18.42 7.02
CA TYR A 56 22.71 17.52 6.74
C TYR A 56 23.28 16.83 7.99
N GLU A 57 23.22 17.48 9.16
CA GLU A 57 23.74 16.94 10.41
C GLU A 57 22.85 15.82 10.93
N VAL A 58 21.53 16.06 11.01
CA VAL A 58 20.52 15.07 11.39
C VAL A 58 20.55 13.90 10.41
N ALA A 59 20.56 14.15 9.10
CA ALA A 59 20.65 13.10 8.09
C ALA A 59 21.90 12.21 8.26
N ARG A 60 23.05 12.81 8.64
CA ARG A 60 24.29 12.06 8.90
C ARG A 60 24.20 11.23 10.19
N LYS A 61 23.61 11.77 11.26
CA LYS A 61 23.36 11.04 12.51
C LYS A 61 22.42 9.85 12.29
N VAL A 62 21.35 10.03 11.52
CA VAL A 62 20.42 8.95 11.13
C VAL A 62 21.11 7.87 10.29
N ALA A 63 22.01 8.27 9.38
CA ALA A 63 22.78 7.30 8.61
C ALA A 63 23.72 6.47 9.51
N ALA A 64 24.42 7.13 10.46
CA ALA A 64 25.39 6.51 11.36
C ALA A 64 24.76 5.56 12.39
N SER A 65 23.60 5.92 12.96
CA SER A 65 22.87 5.14 13.98
C SER A 65 22.29 3.80 13.49
N GLY A 66 22.35 3.53 12.18
CA GLY A 66 21.87 2.24 11.65
C GLY A 66 20.36 2.11 11.50
N VAL A 67 19.57 3.18 11.70
CA VAL A 67 18.10 3.16 11.59
C VAL A 67 17.65 2.58 10.24
N ALA A 68 16.74 1.59 10.30
CA ALA A 68 16.29 0.82 9.15
C ALA A 68 15.27 1.60 8.29
N GLU A 69 14.36 2.33 8.92
CA GLU A 69 13.34 3.12 8.25
C GLU A 69 12.99 4.37 9.05
N VAL A 70 12.67 5.45 8.34
CA VAL A 70 12.30 6.75 8.92
C VAL A 70 11.03 7.23 8.24
N LYS A 71 10.05 7.62 9.05
CA LYS A 71 8.80 8.20 8.56
C LYS A 71 8.93 9.72 8.40
N VAL A 72 8.71 10.19 7.19
CA VAL A 72 8.79 11.62 6.85
C VAL A 72 7.46 12.12 6.31
N ARG A 73 7.17 13.39 6.55
CA ARG A 73 6.02 14.04 5.92
C ARG A 73 6.25 14.15 4.42
N SER A 74 5.14 14.14 3.67
CA SER A 74 5.16 14.15 2.22
C SER A 74 4.04 15.05 1.68
N PRO A 75 4.24 15.68 0.51
CA PRO A 75 3.14 16.34 -0.20
C PRO A 75 1.99 15.38 -0.55
N LEU A 76 2.29 14.09 -0.74
CA LEU A 76 1.30 13.06 -1.09
C LEU A 76 0.33 12.74 0.05
N THR A 77 0.75 12.92 1.29
CA THR A 77 -0.06 12.67 2.49
C THR A 77 -0.59 13.97 3.10
N CYS A 78 -0.51 15.10 2.38
CA CYS A 78 -0.97 16.38 2.90
C CYS A 78 -2.50 16.47 2.89
N GLU A 79 -3.09 16.80 4.04
CA GLU A 79 -4.56 16.90 4.21
C GLU A 79 -5.16 18.25 3.79
N LEU A 80 -4.35 19.19 3.27
CA LEU A 80 -4.91 20.44 2.74
C LEU A 80 -5.75 20.19 1.49
N GLN A 81 -6.94 20.79 1.45
CA GLN A 81 -7.85 20.72 0.30
C GLN A 81 -7.27 21.40 -0.95
N HIS A 82 -6.60 22.54 -0.75
CA HIS A 82 -6.00 23.31 -1.83
C HIS A 82 -4.57 23.69 -1.49
N GLY A 83 -3.62 23.20 -2.27
CA GLY A 83 -2.20 23.43 -2.07
C GLY A 83 -1.57 22.45 -1.07
N ILE A 84 -0.38 22.78 -0.60
CA ILE A 84 0.43 21.96 0.30
C ILE A 84 0.91 22.85 1.45
N CYS A 85 1.05 22.28 2.65
CA CYS A 85 1.57 23.00 3.80
C CYS A 85 3.11 23.03 3.80
N SER A 86 3.70 24.00 4.49
CA SER A 86 5.16 24.17 4.55
C SER A 86 5.84 22.92 5.13
N LYS A 87 5.30 22.31 6.20
CA LYS A 87 5.89 21.10 6.80
C LYS A 87 5.81 19.84 5.94
N CYS A 88 4.77 19.67 5.12
CA CYS A 88 4.69 18.52 4.19
C CYS A 88 5.66 18.67 3.01
N TYR A 89 6.02 19.91 2.63
CA TYR A 89 6.98 20.18 1.57
C TYR A 89 8.43 20.13 2.09
N GLY A 90 8.71 20.84 3.19
CA GLY A 90 10.03 20.94 3.79
C GLY A 90 10.85 22.15 3.33
N ILE A 91 12.12 21.92 3.03
CA ILE A 91 13.09 22.96 2.64
C ILE A 91 12.96 23.26 1.14
N ASP A 92 12.97 24.55 0.79
CA ASP A 92 13.16 25.00 -0.59
C ASP A 92 14.63 24.73 -0.98
N LEU A 93 14.85 23.78 -1.88
CA LEU A 93 16.20 23.39 -2.35
C LEU A 93 16.95 24.54 -3.04
N GLY A 94 16.26 25.56 -3.54
CA GLY A 94 16.90 26.74 -4.14
C GLY A 94 17.44 27.73 -3.12
N ARG A 95 16.79 27.83 -1.95
CA ARG A 95 17.16 28.79 -0.88
C ARG A 95 17.88 28.14 0.30
N GLY A 96 17.69 26.84 0.51
CA GLY A 96 18.22 26.10 1.66
C GLY A 96 17.47 26.37 2.99
N THR A 97 16.37 27.12 2.96
CA THR A 97 15.52 27.41 4.11
C THR A 97 14.15 26.76 3.97
N MET A 98 13.40 26.67 5.08
CA MET A 98 12.01 26.23 5.03
C MET A 98 11.23 27.05 3.99
N VAL A 99 10.34 26.40 3.24
CA VAL A 99 9.57 27.07 2.19
C VAL A 99 8.64 28.15 2.75
N ASP A 100 8.63 29.30 2.08
CA ASP A 100 7.81 30.44 2.46
C ASP A 100 6.33 30.23 2.07
N LEU A 101 5.44 30.84 2.85
CA LEU A 101 4.02 30.94 2.50
C LEU A 101 3.85 31.70 1.17
N GLY A 102 2.92 31.24 0.34
CA GLY A 102 2.68 31.79 -1.00
C GLY A 102 3.60 31.23 -2.09
N SER A 103 4.62 30.43 -1.75
CA SER A 103 5.54 29.87 -2.75
C SER A 103 4.83 28.94 -3.75
N ALA A 104 5.03 29.20 -5.05
CA ALA A 104 4.44 28.45 -6.16
C ALA A 104 5.20 27.14 -6.46
N VAL A 105 5.32 26.26 -5.46
CA VAL A 105 6.11 25.01 -5.54
C VAL A 105 5.70 24.06 -6.67
N GLY A 106 4.43 24.10 -7.11
CA GLY A 106 3.96 23.30 -8.25
C GLY A 106 4.60 23.72 -9.57
N ILE A 107 4.77 25.03 -9.81
CA ILE A 107 5.43 25.55 -11.00
C ILE A 107 6.91 25.21 -10.99
N VAL A 108 7.56 25.36 -9.83
CA VAL A 108 8.98 24.99 -9.65
C VAL A 108 9.18 23.50 -9.90
N ALA A 109 8.30 22.64 -9.37
CA ALA A 109 8.37 21.20 -9.59
C ALA A 109 8.18 20.84 -11.08
N ALA A 110 7.21 21.47 -11.76
CA ALA A 110 6.96 21.24 -13.18
C ALA A 110 8.18 21.61 -14.04
N GLN A 111 8.80 22.77 -13.78
CA GLN A 111 10.02 23.20 -14.48
C GLN A 111 11.21 22.26 -14.19
N SER A 112 11.38 21.85 -12.94
CA SER A 112 12.47 20.96 -12.51
C SER A 112 12.46 19.59 -13.19
N ILE A 113 11.29 19.16 -13.68
CA ILE A 113 11.15 17.94 -14.48
C ILE A 113 11.17 18.25 -15.99
N GLY A 114 10.47 19.30 -16.41
CA GLY A 114 10.29 19.65 -17.82
C GLY A 114 11.57 20.12 -18.51
N GLU A 115 12.34 21.02 -17.90
CA GLU A 115 13.56 21.57 -18.52
C GLU A 115 14.60 20.47 -18.80
N PRO A 116 14.97 19.61 -17.83
CA PRO A 116 15.87 18.49 -18.11
C PRO A 116 15.31 17.51 -19.17
N GLY A 117 14.00 17.30 -19.21
CA GLY A 117 13.35 16.47 -20.23
C GLY A 117 13.50 17.02 -21.65
N THR A 118 13.25 18.32 -21.83
CA THR A 118 13.50 19.00 -23.13
C THR A 118 14.98 18.98 -23.49
N GLN A 119 15.88 19.15 -22.52
CA GLN A 119 17.31 19.07 -22.74
C GLN A 119 17.75 17.65 -23.16
N LEU A 120 17.13 16.62 -22.60
CA LEU A 120 17.45 15.22 -22.92
C LEU A 120 17.11 14.90 -24.37
N THR A 121 15.94 15.33 -24.84
CA THR A 121 15.53 15.13 -26.24
C THR A 121 16.48 15.82 -27.21
N LEU A 122 16.81 17.10 -26.98
CA LEU A 122 17.73 17.84 -27.84
C LEU A 122 19.13 17.21 -27.89
N ARG A 123 19.67 16.72 -26.76
CA ARG A 123 20.99 16.06 -26.73
C ARG A 123 21.01 14.73 -27.47
N THR A 124 19.93 13.94 -27.42
CA THR A 124 19.87 12.62 -28.07
C THR A 124 19.90 12.68 -29.60
N PHE A 125 19.39 13.75 -30.22
CA PHE A 125 19.41 13.88 -31.68
C PHE A 125 20.79 14.25 -32.24
N HIS A 126 21.64 14.92 -31.46
CA HIS A 126 22.97 15.36 -31.92
C HIS A 126 24.06 14.29 -31.74
N THR A 127 23.88 13.32 -30.85
CA THR A 127 24.83 12.21 -30.67
C THR A 127 24.55 11.00 -31.56
N GLY A 128 23.55 11.07 -32.45
CA GLY A 128 23.43 10.16 -33.59
C GLY A 128 23.21 8.67 -33.25
N GLY A 129 22.53 8.35 -32.14
CA GLY A 129 22.13 6.98 -31.82
C GLY A 129 23.27 5.96 -31.74
N VAL A 130 24.53 6.39 -31.60
CA VAL A 130 25.65 5.46 -31.42
C VAL A 130 25.52 4.83 -30.05
N ALA A 131 25.28 3.52 -30.07
CA ALA A 131 25.26 2.59 -28.95
C ALA A 131 26.65 2.50 -28.26
N ALA A 132 27.14 3.61 -27.72
CA ALA A 132 28.22 3.61 -26.76
C ALA A 132 27.61 3.20 -25.41
N GLY A 133 27.89 1.97 -25.01
CA GLY A 133 27.26 1.27 -23.89
C GLY A 133 27.10 2.11 -22.62
N GLY A 134 25.85 2.33 -22.23
CA GLY A 134 25.47 2.97 -20.99
C GLY A 134 24.02 3.44 -21.07
N ALA A 135 23.11 2.58 -20.60
CA ALA A 135 21.66 2.81 -20.43
C ALA A 135 20.98 3.62 -21.55
N ASP A 136 20.28 2.92 -22.45
CA ASP A 136 19.58 3.46 -23.62
C ASP A 136 18.68 4.69 -23.30
N ILE A 137 19.25 5.89 -23.41
CA ILE A 137 18.60 7.17 -23.11
C ILE A 137 17.41 7.43 -24.05
N THR A 138 17.41 6.82 -25.24
CA THR A 138 16.40 7.07 -26.29
C THR A 138 15.01 6.52 -25.93
N THR A 139 14.93 5.62 -24.95
CA THR A 139 13.66 5.11 -24.40
C THR A 139 13.18 5.88 -23.16
N GLY A 140 13.99 6.80 -22.62
CA GLY A 140 13.74 7.44 -21.33
C GLY A 140 12.55 8.41 -21.31
N LEU A 141 12.47 9.35 -22.27
CA LEU A 141 11.36 10.32 -22.27
C LEU A 141 9.99 9.68 -22.56
N PRO A 142 9.84 8.79 -23.58
CA PRO A 142 8.58 8.07 -23.78
C PRO A 142 8.13 7.31 -22.52
N ARG A 143 9.08 6.78 -21.73
CA ARG A 143 8.78 6.12 -20.47
C ARG A 143 8.32 7.09 -19.38
N VAL A 144 8.90 8.28 -19.30
CA VAL A 144 8.45 9.33 -18.37
C VAL A 144 7.03 9.78 -18.72
N GLU A 145 6.74 10.01 -20.00
CA GLU A 145 5.39 10.36 -20.48
C GLU A 145 4.37 9.26 -20.14
N GLU A 146 4.70 7.99 -20.38
CA GLU A 146 3.84 6.85 -20.00
C GLU A 146 3.48 6.83 -18.50
N LEU A 147 4.45 7.14 -17.64
CA LEU A 147 4.27 7.15 -16.19
C LEU A 147 3.40 8.34 -15.73
N PHE A 148 3.56 9.52 -16.34
CA PHE A 148 2.78 10.71 -16.00
C PHE A 148 1.36 10.71 -16.58
N GLU A 149 1.15 10.11 -17.76
CA GLU A 149 -0.18 9.94 -18.35
C GLU A 149 -0.96 8.77 -17.72
N ALA A 150 -0.32 7.99 -16.84
CA ALA A 150 -0.86 6.79 -16.23
C ALA A 150 -1.55 5.89 -17.28
N ARG A 151 -0.88 5.66 -18.42
CA ARG A 151 -1.46 4.86 -19.51
C ARG A 151 -1.91 3.50 -18.96
N LYS A 152 -3.19 3.18 -19.21
CA LYS A 152 -3.93 2.08 -18.57
C LYS A 152 -3.29 0.69 -18.66
N GLN A 153 -2.38 0.47 -19.61
CA GLN A 153 -1.74 -0.82 -19.87
C GLN A 153 -0.27 -0.63 -20.30
N PRO A 154 0.69 -0.58 -19.37
CA PRO A 154 2.10 -0.82 -19.69
C PRO A 154 2.26 -2.14 -20.47
N LYS A 155 3.16 -2.13 -21.47
CA LYS A 155 3.46 -3.37 -22.21
C LYS A 155 4.12 -4.37 -21.25
N GLY A 156 3.49 -5.54 -21.07
CA GLY A 156 4.01 -6.60 -20.18
C GLY A 156 3.55 -6.49 -18.73
N GLU A 157 2.31 -6.09 -18.47
CA GLU A 157 1.72 -6.10 -17.14
C GLU A 157 1.79 -7.47 -16.46
N ALA A 158 2.20 -7.46 -15.20
CA ALA A 158 2.04 -8.60 -14.33
C ALA A 158 0.59 -8.63 -13.81
N ILE A 159 -0.05 -9.79 -13.93
CA ILE A 159 -1.36 -10.02 -13.31
C ILE A 159 -1.14 -10.12 -11.80
N ILE A 160 -1.76 -9.21 -11.04
CA ILE A 160 -1.70 -9.19 -9.58
C ILE A 160 -2.87 -10.01 -9.05
N ALA A 161 -2.58 -10.87 -8.06
CA ALA A 161 -3.61 -11.59 -7.34
C ALA A 161 -4.46 -10.62 -6.49
N GLU A 162 -5.75 -10.55 -6.74
CA GLU A 162 -6.69 -9.73 -5.95
C GLU A 162 -6.95 -10.31 -4.56
N ILE A 163 -6.76 -11.62 -4.42
CA ILE A 163 -7.01 -12.38 -3.20
C ILE A 163 -5.74 -13.09 -2.73
N SER A 164 -5.56 -13.14 -1.42
CA SER A 164 -4.60 -14.05 -0.79
C SER A 164 -5.23 -15.44 -0.70
N GLY A 165 -4.48 -16.48 -1.06
CA GLY A 165 -4.95 -17.86 -1.06
C GLY A 165 -3.85 -18.85 -1.39
N THR A 166 -4.20 -20.12 -1.53
CA THR A 166 -3.28 -21.17 -1.98
C THR A 166 -3.21 -21.16 -3.50
N LEU A 167 -2.00 -21.16 -4.03
CA LEU A 167 -1.75 -21.05 -5.46
C LEU A 167 -1.62 -22.45 -6.10
N HIS A 168 -2.50 -22.74 -7.03
CA HIS A 168 -2.48 -23.95 -7.86
C HIS A 168 -2.03 -23.55 -9.28
N ILE A 169 -1.02 -24.26 -9.81
CA ILE A 169 -0.50 -24.06 -11.17
C ILE A 169 -0.82 -25.31 -11.95
N ASP A 170 -1.73 -25.19 -12.91
CA ASP A 170 -2.08 -26.26 -13.83
C ASP A 170 -1.47 -25.96 -15.21
N GLN A 171 -0.89 -26.98 -15.83
CA GLN A 171 -0.38 -26.88 -17.19
C GLN A 171 -1.44 -27.44 -18.15
N SER A 172 -1.89 -26.62 -19.10
CA SER A 172 -2.89 -27.07 -20.07
C SER A 172 -2.31 -28.16 -20.95
N GLU A 173 -2.95 -29.34 -21.00
CA GLU A 173 -2.52 -30.45 -21.86
C GLU A 173 -2.64 -30.11 -23.36
N LYS A 174 -3.48 -29.14 -23.73
CA LYS A 174 -3.69 -28.71 -25.13
C LYS A 174 -2.68 -27.68 -25.62
N TYR A 175 -2.10 -26.89 -24.74
CA TYR A 175 -1.15 -25.83 -25.07
C TYR A 175 -0.03 -25.83 -24.04
N ALA A 176 1.09 -26.47 -24.37
CA ALA A 176 2.25 -26.62 -23.47
C ALA A 176 2.81 -25.27 -22.97
N ASP A 177 2.51 -24.19 -23.68
CA ASP A 177 3.03 -22.85 -23.45
C ASP A 177 2.13 -21.99 -22.55
N LEU A 178 0.92 -22.47 -22.19
CA LEU A 178 -0.02 -21.78 -21.31
C LEU A 178 -0.06 -22.46 -19.93
N ARG A 179 0.34 -21.71 -18.91
CA ARG A 179 0.19 -22.08 -17.50
C ARG A 179 -1.01 -21.34 -16.93
N GLU A 180 -1.99 -22.07 -16.43
CA GLU A 180 -3.14 -21.50 -15.73
C GLU A 180 -2.81 -21.45 -14.23
N VAL A 181 -3.05 -20.28 -13.62
CA VAL A 181 -2.77 -20.06 -12.19
C VAL A 181 -4.09 -19.74 -11.51
N ALA A 182 -4.52 -20.62 -10.60
CA ALA A 182 -5.72 -20.44 -9.79
C ALA A 182 -5.32 -20.15 -8.33
N ILE A 183 -5.99 -19.19 -7.72
CA ILE A 183 -5.81 -18.87 -6.30
C ILE A 183 -7.12 -19.17 -5.59
N GLU A 184 -7.10 -20.19 -4.74
CA GLU A 184 -8.26 -20.57 -3.94
C GLU A 184 -8.12 -20.01 -2.52
N ASN A 185 -9.13 -19.25 -2.09
CA ASN A 185 -9.26 -18.81 -0.71
C ASN A 185 -10.38 -19.62 -0.06
N SER A 186 -10.00 -20.59 0.77
CA SER A 186 -10.92 -21.43 1.54
C SER A 186 -11.45 -20.69 2.75
N GLN A 187 -12.29 -19.67 2.54
CA GLN A 187 -13.09 -19.11 3.63
C GLN A 187 -14.15 -20.14 4.06
N LEU A 188 -14.09 -20.58 5.33
CA LEU A 188 -15.20 -21.31 5.93
C LEU A 188 -16.43 -20.39 5.98
N VAL A 189 -17.37 -20.60 5.07
CA VAL A 189 -18.69 -19.95 5.11
C VAL A 189 -19.52 -20.67 6.18
N SER A 190 -19.88 -19.97 7.26
CA SER A 190 -20.80 -20.47 8.29
C SER A 190 -22.06 -19.61 8.31
N ASP A 191 -23.21 -20.21 8.01
CA ASP A 191 -24.50 -19.54 8.12
C ASP A 191 -25.08 -19.78 9.53
N GLU A 192 -25.39 -18.70 10.26
CA GLU A 192 -26.05 -18.77 11.56
C GLU A 192 -27.54 -18.38 11.43
N TYR A 193 -28.44 -19.30 11.78
CA TYR A 193 -29.89 -19.08 11.78
C TYR A 193 -30.43 -19.02 13.21
N THR A 194 -31.09 -17.92 13.58
CA THR A 194 -31.77 -17.81 14.89
C THR A 194 -33.19 -18.36 14.76
N ILE A 195 -33.46 -19.52 15.37
CA ILE A 195 -34.76 -20.20 15.35
C ILE A 195 -35.47 -19.93 16.71
N PRO A 196 -36.60 -19.20 16.74
CA PRO A 196 -37.40 -19.02 17.96
C PRO A 196 -37.96 -20.35 18.48
N GLU A 197 -38.23 -20.47 19.79
CA GLU A 197 -38.64 -21.74 20.44
C GLU A 197 -39.96 -22.32 19.90
N GLU A 198 -40.78 -21.51 19.24
CA GLU A 198 -42.07 -21.91 18.67
C GLU A 198 -41.94 -22.73 17.37
N TRP A 199 -40.75 -22.76 16.76
CA TRP A 199 -40.48 -23.44 15.49
C TRP A 199 -40.07 -24.90 15.68
N LYS A 200 -40.56 -25.79 14.80
CA LYS A 200 -40.18 -27.20 14.81
C LYS A 200 -38.92 -27.42 13.97
N ILE A 201 -37.84 -27.85 14.61
CA ILE A 201 -36.57 -28.19 13.95
C ILE A 201 -36.71 -29.59 13.32
N GLU A 202 -36.41 -29.70 12.02
CA GLU A 202 -36.53 -30.97 11.27
C GLU A 202 -35.17 -31.69 11.11
N VAL A 203 -34.05 -31.01 11.41
CA VAL A 203 -32.69 -31.53 11.26
C VAL A 203 -32.06 -31.98 12.59
N LYS A 204 -31.21 -33.00 12.54
CA LYS A 204 -30.45 -33.50 13.70
C LYS A 204 -29.12 -32.75 13.86
N ASP A 205 -28.61 -32.66 15.09
CA ASP A 205 -27.27 -32.10 15.36
C ASP A 205 -26.20 -32.98 14.68
N GLU A 206 -25.21 -32.33 14.06
CA GLU A 206 -24.14 -32.93 13.24
C GLU A 206 -24.60 -33.61 11.94
N ALA A 207 -25.85 -33.42 11.51
CA ALA A 207 -26.30 -33.89 10.20
C ALA A 207 -25.68 -33.08 9.05
N GLU A 208 -25.42 -33.76 7.93
CA GLU A 208 -24.95 -33.15 6.69
C GLU A 208 -26.15 -32.67 5.87
N ALA A 209 -26.34 -31.36 5.78
CA ALA A 209 -27.44 -30.74 5.06
C ALA A 209 -27.00 -30.24 3.67
N LYS A 210 -27.87 -30.37 2.69
CA LYS A 210 -27.66 -29.82 1.34
C LYS A 210 -28.21 -28.40 1.24
N ALA A 211 -27.66 -27.60 0.31
CA ALA A 211 -28.21 -26.30 -0.02
C ALA A 211 -29.68 -26.45 -0.47
N GLY A 212 -30.58 -25.70 0.16
CA GLY A 212 -32.04 -25.75 -0.03
C GLY A 212 -32.79 -26.70 0.92
N GLU A 213 -32.10 -27.40 1.82
CA GLU A 213 -32.74 -28.29 2.80
C GLU A 213 -33.46 -27.51 3.91
N VAL A 214 -34.64 -27.97 4.31
CA VAL A 214 -35.47 -27.29 5.32
C VAL A 214 -34.91 -27.57 6.71
N LEU A 215 -34.45 -26.52 7.40
CA LEU A 215 -33.87 -26.58 8.74
C LEU A 215 -34.95 -26.53 9.82
N ALA A 216 -35.97 -25.67 9.65
CA ALA A 216 -37.08 -25.55 10.58
C ALA A 216 -38.37 -25.02 9.91
N THR A 217 -39.51 -25.43 10.44
CA THR A 217 -40.85 -25.11 9.92
C THR A 217 -41.74 -24.52 11.02
N LEU A 218 -42.48 -23.45 10.70
CA LEU A 218 -43.59 -22.91 11.51
C LEU A 218 -44.77 -22.58 10.59
N GLY A 219 -45.81 -23.42 10.61
CA GLY A 219 -46.96 -23.26 9.73
C GLY A 219 -46.56 -23.30 8.25
N ASP A 220 -46.84 -22.23 7.52
CA ASP A 220 -46.44 -22.07 6.10
C ASP A 220 -45.02 -21.50 5.92
N ALA A 221 -44.36 -21.05 6.99
CA ALA A 221 -43.02 -20.48 6.94
C ALA A 221 -41.93 -21.56 7.13
N LYS A 222 -40.93 -21.55 6.24
CA LYS A 222 -39.80 -22.51 6.24
C LYS A 222 -38.47 -21.77 6.22
N ILE A 223 -37.52 -22.20 7.06
CA ILE A 223 -36.12 -21.77 6.99
C ILE A 223 -35.36 -22.84 6.20
N VAL A 224 -34.73 -22.42 5.10
CA VAL A 224 -33.93 -23.29 4.24
C VAL A 224 -32.44 -22.98 4.39
N ALA A 225 -31.60 -24.01 4.32
CA ALA A 225 -30.16 -23.87 4.32
C ALA A 225 -29.69 -23.18 3.03
N GLN A 226 -28.95 -22.07 3.14
CA GLN A 226 -28.40 -21.39 1.96
C GLN A 226 -27.19 -22.13 1.39
N HIS A 227 -26.38 -22.77 2.23
CA HIS A 227 -25.20 -23.54 1.82
C HIS A 227 -25.25 -24.99 2.31
N ALA A 228 -24.56 -25.89 1.58
CA ALA A 228 -24.39 -27.27 2.00
C ALA A 228 -23.31 -27.35 3.09
N GLY A 229 -23.55 -28.11 4.15
CA GLY A 229 -22.61 -28.19 5.27
C GLY A 229 -23.13 -29.01 6.44
N ARG A 230 -22.31 -29.11 7.50
CA ARG A 230 -22.71 -29.78 8.73
C ARG A 230 -23.49 -28.82 9.61
N VAL A 231 -24.72 -29.19 9.94
CA VAL A 231 -25.59 -28.42 10.83
C VAL A 231 -25.15 -28.67 12.27
N ARG A 232 -24.92 -27.60 13.01
CA ARG A 232 -24.72 -27.66 14.46
C ARG A 232 -25.69 -26.70 15.12
N TRP A 233 -26.51 -27.19 16.04
CA TRP A 233 -27.42 -26.32 16.78
C TRP A 233 -27.13 -26.38 18.28
N ARG A 234 -27.12 -25.22 18.94
CA ARG A 234 -26.92 -25.10 20.39
C ARG A 234 -28.04 -24.27 20.99
N ARG A 235 -28.60 -24.72 22.12
CA ARG A 235 -29.48 -23.88 22.95
C ARG A 235 -28.66 -22.78 23.61
N ARG A 236 -28.97 -21.52 23.29
CA ARG A 236 -28.29 -20.35 23.87
C ARG A 236 -28.84 -20.07 25.27
N ASN A 237 -28.38 -20.83 26.27
CA ASN A 237 -28.63 -20.51 27.68
C ASN A 237 -27.81 -19.28 28.07
N GLY A 238 -28.40 -18.08 27.95
CA GLY A 238 -28.18 -16.93 28.83
C GLY A 238 -26.77 -16.49 29.25
N ARG A 239 -25.68 -16.88 28.57
CA ARG A 239 -24.35 -16.28 28.74
C ARG A 239 -23.71 -16.10 27.36
N SER A 240 -23.49 -14.84 27.02
CA SER A 240 -22.70 -14.40 25.87
C SER A 240 -21.36 -15.14 25.83
N TRP A 241 -21.05 -15.81 24.73
CA TRP A 241 -19.74 -16.38 24.51
C TRP A 241 -19.04 -15.66 23.35
N CYS A 242 -17.93 -15.02 23.70
CA CYS A 242 -16.92 -14.49 22.80
C CYS A 242 -16.24 -15.66 22.08
N PRO A 243 -15.94 -15.58 20.77
CA PRO A 243 -15.30 -16.68 20.06
C PRO A 243 -13.87 -16.84 20.55
N THR A 244 -13.63 -17.75 21.51
CA THR A 244 -12.26 -18.23 21.72
C THR A 244 -11.92 -19.14 20.55
N THR A 245 -11.00 -18.66 19.73
CA THR A 245 -10.09 -19.44 18.89
C THR A 245 -9.68 -20.72 19.61
N ARG A 246 -10.29 -21.86 19.25
CA ARG A 246 -9.67 -23.16 19.48
C ARG A 246 -8.56 -23.32 18.45
N ARG A 247 -7.33 -23.00 18.86
CA ARG A 247 -6.16 -23.73 18.36
C ARG A 247 -6.39 -25.20 18.70
N ASN A 248 -6.43 -26.05 17.68
CA ASN A 248 -6.19 -27.47 17.89
C ASN A 248 -4.68 -27.73 17.74
N PRO A 249 -4.14 -28.76 18.42
CA PRO A 249 -2.70 -29.04 18.47
C PRO A 249 -2.11 -29.47 17.14
#